data_AF-A0A915ICF3-F1
#
_entry.id   AF-A0A915ICF3-F1
#
_cell.length_a   1.000
_cell.length_b   1.000
_cell.length_c   1.000
_cell.angle_alpha   90.00
_cell.angle_beta   90.00
_cell.angle_gamma   90.00
#
_symmetry.space_group_name_H-M   'P 1'
#
loop_
_entity.id
_entity.type
_entity.pdbx_description
1 polymer ?
#
loop_
_entity_poly.entity_id
_entity_poly.type
_entity_poly.pdbx_seq_one_letter_code
_entity_poly.pdbx_strand_id
1 'polypeptide(L)'
;VEKGFIKDDTAIFEVTVCTDAPHGVQWDSKKHTGYIGLKNQGATCYMNSLLQTLFFTNKLRRAVYQMPTEQDDPQKCVAFSMQR
;
A
#
# COMPACT_ATOMS: atom_id res chain seq x y z
N VAL A 1 -32.49 27.98 -32.63
CA VAL A 1 -32.01 27.29 -31.41
C VAL A 1 -31.29 26.03 -31.88
N GLU A 2 -30.03 26.14 -32.32
CA GLU A 2 -29.24 24.95 -32.69
C GLU A 2 -28.46 24.49 -31.46
N LYS A 3 -29.12 23.70 -30.62
CA LYS A 3 -28.47 22.92 -29.58
C LYS A 3 -28.16 21.54 -30.18
N GLY A 4 -27.08 21.44 -30.95
CA GLY A 4 -26.65 20.19 -31.59
C GLY A 4 -25.36 19.66 -30.97
N PHE A 5 -25.32 18.36 -30.66
CA PHE A 5 -24.11 17.63 -30.25
C PHE A 5 -23.27 17.14 -31.45
N ILE A 6 -23.73 17.39 -32.68
CA ILE A 6 -23.10 16.98 -33.94
C ILE A 6 -23.00 18.22 -34.82
N LYS A 7 -21.81 18.45 -35.37
CA LYS A 7 -21.53 19.49 -36.36
C LYS A 7 -20.66 18.90 -37.47
N ASP A 8 -21.02 19.12 -38.73
CA ASP A 8 -20.28 18.60 -39.88
C ASP A 8 -20.03 17.07 -39.80
N ASP A 9 -21.10 16.31 -39.48
CA ASP A 9 -21.07 14.86 -39.25
C ASP A 9 -20.06 14.40 -38.16
N THR A 10 -19.64 15.33 -37.30
CA THR A 10 -18.65 15.12 -36.25
C THR A 10 -19.24 15.40 -34.86
N ALA A 11 -19.04 14.46 -33.93
CA ALA A 11 -19.32 14.64 -32.51
C ALA A 11 -18.01 14.64 -31.73
N ILE A 12 -17.88 15.55 -30.76
CA ILE A 12 -16.73 15.60 -29.86
C ILE A 12 -17.12 14.94 -28.55
N PHE A 13 -16.39 13.90 -28.17
CA PHE A 13 -16.49 13.26 -26.88
C PHE A 13 -15.27 13.64 -26.06
N GLU A 14 -15.47 14.41 -24.99
CA GLU A 14 -14.45 14.66 -24.00
C GLU A 14 -14.66 13.70 -22.83
N VAL A 15 -13.61 12.98 -22.46
CA VAL A 15 -13.63 12.05 -21.33
C VAL A 15 -12.52 12.44 -20.37
N THR A 16 -12.92 12.81 -19.15
CA THR A 16 -11.98 12.99 -18.03
C THR A 16 -11.89 11.69 -17.25
N VAL A 17 -10.67 11.19 -17.06
CA VAL A 17 -10.41 9.97 -16.30
C VAL A 17 -9.56 10.30 -15.07
N CYS A 18 -10.07 9.94 -13.89
CA CYS A 18 -9.31 9.95 -12.65
C CYS A 18 -9.04 8.50 -12.24
N THR A 19 -7.78 8.13 -12.05
CA THR A 19 -7.38 6.77 -11.64
C THR A 19 -6.59 6.79 -10.35
N ASP A 20 -6.82 5.78 -9.51
CA ASP A 20 -5.99 5.52 -8.34
C ASP A 20 -4.66 4.86 -8.71
N ALA A 21 -3.80 4.67 -7.71
CA ALA A 21 -2.56 3.91 -7.88
C ALA A 21 -2.86 2.51 -8.46
N PRO A 22 -2.16 2.10 -9.52
CA PRO A 22 -2.47 0.87 -10.22
C PRO A 22 -2.07 -0.35 -9.38
N HIS A 23 -2.85 -1.44 -9.53
CA HIS A 23 -2.59 -2.72 -8.88
C HIS A 23 -2.05 -3.71 -9.92
N GLY A 24 -1.14 -4.61 -9.52
CA GLY A 24 -0.63 -5.68 -10.39
C GLY A 24 0.46 -5.27 -11.40
N VAL A 25 0.87 -4.00 -11.39
CA VAL A 25 2.02 -3.48 -12.17
C VAL A 25 3.13 -3.03 -11.22
N GLN A 26 4.33 -2.80 -11.74
CA GLN A 26 5.39 -2.20 -10.93
C GLN A 26 5.04 -0.75 -10.59
N TRP A 27 4.64 -0.53 -9.34
CA TRP A 27 4.41 0.78 -8.76
C TRP A 27 5.41 1.04 -7.64
N ASP A 28 6.28 2.03 -7.82
CA ASP A 28 7.22 2.46 -6.79
C ASP A 28 6.50 3.31 -5.73
N SER A 29 5.83 2.64 -4.80
CA SER A 29 5.12 3.29 -3.68
C SER A 29 6.05 4.18 -2.84
N LYS A 30 7.33 3.82 -2.72
CA LYS A 30 8.31 4.59 -1.94
C LYS A 30 8.61 5.92 -2.59
N LYS A 31 8.79 5.95 -3.91
CA LYS A 31 9.02 7.19 -4.65
C LYS A 31 7.85 8.16 -4.55
N HIS A 32 6.61 7.67 -4.56
CA HIS A 32 5.41 8.52 -4.58
C HIS A 32 4.93 8.93 -3.19
N THR A 33 5.16 8.11 -2.16
CA THR A 33 4.59 8.32 -0.82
C THR A 33 5.63 8.43 0.30
N GLY A 34 6.87 8.00 0.05
CA GLY A 34 7.90 7.81 1.07
C GLY A 34 7.80 6.46 1.81
N TYR A 35 6.77 5.66 1.56
CA TYR A 35 6.48 4.41 2.28
C TYR A 35 6.41 3.20 1.35
N ILE A 36 6.61 2.01 1.91
CA ILE A 36 6.47 0.73 1.20
C ILE A 36 5.26 -0.05 1.72
N GLY A 37 4.58 -0.77 0.82
CA GLY A 37 3.48 -1.67 1.17
C GLY A 37 3.93 -3.07 1.59
N LEU A 38 2.97 -3.90 2.00
CA LEU A 38 3.15 -5.32 2.28
C LEU A 38 2.53 -6.16 1.17
N LYS A 39 3.17 -7.29 0.84
CA LYS A 39 2.59 -8.26 -0.08
C LYS A 39 1.37 -8.91 0.58
N ASN A 40 0.22 -8.87 -0.09
CA ASN A 40 -0.95 -9.60 0.39
C ASN A 40 -0.81 -11.08 0.03
N GLN A 41 -0.86 -11.97 1.03
CA GLN A 41 -0.85 -13.42 0.83
C GLN A 41 -2.27 -13.99 0.68
N GLY A 42 -3.24 -13.15 0.31
CA GLY A 42 -4.64 -13.50 0.14
C GLY A 42 -5.44 -13.23 1.41
N ALA A 43 -5.41 -14.16 2.36
CA ALA A 43 -6.24 -14.14 3.57
C ALA A 43 -5.65 -13.32 4.75
N THR A 44 -4.66 -12.46 4.49
CA THR A 44 -3.90 -11.73 5.53
C THR A 44 -4.04 -10.22 5.44
N CYS A 45 -4.99 -9.70 4.65
CA CYS A 45 -5.15 -8.25 4.45
C CYS A 45 -5.41 -7.48 5.75
N TYR A 46 -6.22 -8.02 6.68
CA TYR A 46 -6.43 -7.43 8.00
C TYR A 46 -5.14 -7.34 8.80
N MET A 47 -4.27 -8.35 8.67
CA MET A 47 -2.99 -8.41 9.35
C MET A 47 -2.02 -7.39 8.75
N ASN A 48 -2.02 -7.18 7.43
CA ASN A 48 -1.21 -6.15 6.79
C ASN A 48 -1.57 -4.74 7.29
N SER A 49 -2.86 -4.44 7.40
CA SER A 49 -3.33 -3.16 7.95
C SER A 49 -2.90 -2.98 9.41
N LEU A 50 -2.99 -4.04 10.22
CA LEU A 50 -2.53 -4.03 11.61
C LEU A 50 -1.01 -3.82 11.69
N LEU A 51 -0.21 -4.56 10.92
CA LEU A 51 1.25 -4.46 10.91
C LEU A 51 1.71 -3.06 10.52
N GLN A 52 1.11 -2.45 9.50
CA GLN A 52 1.40 -1.05 9.13
C GLN A 52 1.05 -0.08 10.26
N THR A 53 -0.10 -0.26 10.90
CA THR A 53 -0.51 0.56 12.06
C THR A 53 0.48 0.47 13.23
N LEU A 54 0.92 -0.75 13.56
CA LEU A 54 1.90 -0.99 14.61
C LEU A 54 3.28 -0.41 14.23
N PHE A 55 3.71 -0.56 12.98
CA PHE A 55 4.98 -0.02 12.49
C PHE A 55 5.04 1.51 12.59
N PHE A 56 3.96 2.20 12.22
CA PHE A 56 3.87 3.65 12.33
C PHE A 56 3.63 4.15 13.77
N THR A 57 3.36 3.25 14.71
CA THR A 57 3.41 3.56 16.14
C THR A 57 4.88 3.60 16.60
N ASN A 58 5.56 4.72 16.33
CA ASN A 58 7.02 4.85 16.44
C ASN A 58 7.62 4.41 17.78
N LYS A 59 6.95 4.67 18.91
CA LYS A 59 7.42 4.22 20.23
C LYS A 59 7.41 2.70 20.36
N LEU A 60 6.34 2.06 19.90
CA LEU A 60 6.22 0.61 19.87
C LEU A 60 7.28 0.00 18.96
N ARG A 61 7.42 0.52 17.73
CA ARG A 61 8.46 0.07 16.78
C ARG A 61 9.86 0.10 17.41
N ARG A 62 10.23 1.19 18.08
CA ARG A 62 11.52 1.32 18.77
C ARG A 62 11.67 0.29 19.90
N ALA A 63 10.62 0.06 20.68
CA ALA A 63 10.63 -0.93 21.75
C ALA A 63 10.80 -2.36 21.21
N VAL A 64 10.11 -2.71 20.12
CA VAL A 64 10.24 -4.01 19.45
C VAL A 64 11.67 -4.24 18.97
N TYR A 65 12.32 -3.23 18.40
CA TYR A 65 13.73 -3.31 17.99
C TYR A 65 14.73 -3.49 19.14
N GLN A 66 14.33 -3.21 20.39
CA GLN A 66 15.19 -3.37 21.57
C GLN A 66 14.96 -4.69 22.30
N MET A 67 14.04 -5.54 21.83
CA MET A 67 13.79 -6.84 22.46
C MET A 67 15.00 -7.77 22.24
N PRO A 68 15.49 -8.47 23.29
CA PRO A 68 16.67 -9.33 23.22
C PRO A 68 16.32 -10.67 22.58
N THR A 69 16.26 -10.72 21.25
CA THR A 69 15.84 -11.90 20.48
C THR A 69 16.99 -12.62 19.78
N GLU A 70 18.24 -12.34 20.14
CA GLU A 70 19.43 -12.87 19.47
C GLU A 70 19.58 -14.39 19.60
N GLN A 71 19.03 -14.96 20.67
CA GLN A 71 19.09 -16.40 20.97
C GLN A 71 17.80 -17.13 20.59
N ASP A 72 16.80 -16.42 20.08
CA ASP A 72 15.49 -16.99 19.77
C ASP A 72 15.49 -17.75 18.44
N ASP A 73 14.65 -18.79 18.36
CA ASP A 73 14.39 -19.52 17.12
C ASP A 73 13.67 -18.60 16.11
N PRO A 74 14.28 -18.28 14.94
CA PRO A 74 13.69 -17.40 13.94
C PRO A 74 12.33 -17.84 13.41
N GLN A 75 12.00 -19.13 13.47
CA GLN A 75 10.73 -19.65 12.96
C GLN A 75 9.61 -19.65 14.00
N LYS A 76 9.94 -19.44 15.28
CA LYS A 76 8.98 -19.56 16.39
C LYS A 76 8.82 -18.27 17.18
N CYS A 77 9.82 -17.38 17.15
CA CYS A 77 9.74 -16.12 17.88
C CYS A 77 9.04 -15.04 17.07
N VAL A 78 7.89 -14.61 17.59
CA VAL A 78 7.10 -13.51 17.00
C VAL A 78 7.86 -12.19 17.12
N ALA A 79 8.51 -11.92 18.26
CA ALA A 79 9.27 -10.68 18.45
C ALA A 79 10.40 -10.56 17.41
N PHE A 80 11.16 -11.65 17.19
CA PHE A 80 12.17 -11.72 16.14
C PHE A 80 11.56 -11.48 14.75
N SER A 81 10.40 -12.08 14.46
CA SER A 81 9.70 -11.89 13.19
C SER A 81 9.25 -10.45 12.96
N MET A 82 8.82 -9.74 14.02
CA MET A 82 8.42 -8.33 13.94
C MET A 82 9.59 -7.36 13.75
N GLN A 83 10.82 -7.76 14.07
CA GLN A 83 12.02 -6.95 13.84
C GLN A 83 12.48 -6.98 12.37
N ARG A 84 12.01 -7.95 11.56
CA ARG A 84 12.45 -8.20 10.18
C ARG A 84 11.58 -7.56 9.11
#